data_AF-A0A9D6QHY3-F1
#
_entry.id   AF-A0A9D6QHY3-F1
#
_cell.length_a   1.000
_cell.length_b   1.000
_cell.length_c   1.000
_cell.angle_alpha   90.00
_cell.angle_beta   90.00
_cell.angle_gamma   90.00
#
_symmetry.space_group_name_H-M   'P 1'
#
loop_
_entity.id
_entity.type
_entity.pdbx_description
1 polymer ?
#
loop_
_entity_poly.entity_id
_entity_poly.type
_entity_poly.pdbx_seq_one_letter_code
_entity_poly.pdbx_strand_id
1 'polypeptide(L)'
;MKAQHLKAARKARGWTQVEAAVRLGLSQPYLAMLERGQRRLTPRLARKAARVLRLPPTALPLSQPPFPPERTDPQFLAEALAALGYPGFGHLRTQQRLRNPAELLLSALTQRDLEPRQAEALPWLVMRFPSMDLDWLLSNAKLRDLQNRLGFVVALAQRVAERLEGPNSSRVDTLRQLVSALEQSRLAREDTLCQESLNEVERRWLRENRGDLARHWNLLTGWTAEALRYVL
;
A
#
# COMPACT_ATOMS: atom_id res chain seq x y z
N MET A 1 -11.71 3.92 7.71
CA MET A 1 -13.10 3.49 7.42
C MET A 1 -14.08 4.66 7.64
N LYS A 2 -14.77 5.10 6.59
CA LYS A 2 -15.85 6.11 6.69
C LYS A 2 -17.17 5.46 7.12
N ALA A 3 -18.07 6.22 7.75
CA ALA A 3 -19.39 5.72 8.19
C ALA A 3 -20.21 5.08 7.05
N GLN A 4 -20.13 5.64 5.85
CA GLN A 4 -20.77 5.13 4.65
C GLN A 4 -20.29 3.71 4.28
N HIS A 5 -18.99 3.42 4.48
CA HIS A 5 -18.43 2.09 4.22
C HIS A 5 -18.98 1.05 5.20
N LEU A 6 -19.23 1.43 6.46
CA LEU A 6 -19.82 0.53 7.45
C LEU A 6 -21.24 0.10 7.07
N LYS A 7 -22.08 1.06 6.66
CA LYS A 7 -23.45 0.80 6.21
C LYS A 7 -23.48 -0.03 4.92
N ALA A 8 -22.65 0.32 3.94
CA ALA A 8 -22.54 -0.42 2.69
C ALA A 8 -22.07 -1.86 2.92
N ALA A 9 -21.04 -2.06 3.75
CA ALA A 9 -20.52 -3.38 4.12
C ALA A 9 -21.57 -4.28 4.77
N ARG A 10 -22.35 -3.71 5.71
CA ARG A 10 -23.44 -4.44 6.34
C ARG A 10 -24.50 -4.85 5.31
N LYS A 11 -24.91 -3.92 4.44
CA LYS A 11 -25.90 -4.21 3.40
C LYS A 11 -25.42 -5.27 2.41
N ALA A 12 -24.15 -5.22 2.00
CA ALA A 12 -23.55 -6.24 1.13
C ALA A 12 -23.52 -7.64 1.76
N ARG A 13 -23.59 -7.72 3.10
CA ARG A 13 -23.75 -8.97 3.85
C ARG A 13 -25.18 -9.43 4.03
N GLY A 14 -26.16 -8.66 3.56
CA GLY A 14 -27.57 -8.91 3.79
C GLY A 14 -28.00 -8.75 5.25
N TRP A 15 -27.19 -8.10 6.09
CA TRP A 15 -27.49 -8.02 7.53
C TRP A 15 -28.38 -6.83 7.88
N THR A 16 -29.32 -7.05 8.79
CA THR A 16 -30.05 -5.96 9.45
C THR A 16 -29.15 -5.19 10.42
N GLN A 17 -29.56 -3.98 10.83
CA GLN A 17 -28.81 -3.24 11.86
C GLN A 17 -28.76 -4.00 13.18
N VAL A 18 -29.83 -4.71 13.56
CA VAL A 18 -29.87 -5.51 14.80
C VAL A 18 -28.83 -6.63 14.73
N GLU A 19 -28.84 -7.41 13.65
CA GLU A 19 -27.89 -8.51 13.44
C GLU A 19 -26.44 -8.06 13.43
N ALA A 20 -26.14 -6.96 12.75
CA ALA A 20 -24.79 -6.41 12.71
C ALA A 20 -24.36 -5.86 14.08
N ALA A 21 -25.27 -5.21 14.81
CA ALA A 21 -24.99 -4.69 16.14
C ALA A 21 -24.63 -5.84 17.10
N VAL A 22 -25.39 -6.93 17.09
CA VAL A 22 -25.09 -8.14 17.88
C VAL A 22 -23.71 -8.70 17.54
N ARG A 23 -23.40 -8.90 16.25
CA ARG A 23 -22.09 -9.43 15.81
C ARG A 23 -20.92 -8.49 16.14
N LEU A 24 -21.16 -7.19 16.19
CA LEU A 24 -20.18 -6.18 16.58
C LEU A 24 -20.11 -5.97 18.10
N GLY A 25 -21.01 -6.56 18.88
CA GLY A 25 -21.14 -6.34 20.33
C GLY A 25 -21.51 -4.89 20.66
N LEU A 26 -22.44 -4.32 19.91
CA LEU A 26 -22.96 -2.96 20.04
C LEU A 26 -24.48 -2.99 20.21
N SER A 27 -25.07 -1.89 20.68
CA SER A 27 -26.53 -1.69 20.59
C SER A 27 -26.93 -1.25 19.17
N GLN A 28 -28.14 -1.63 18.74
CA GLN A 28 -28.67 -1.20 17.43
C GLN A 28 -28.73 0.33 17.29
N PRO A 29 -29.16 1.12 18.30
CA PRO A 29 -29.15 2.57 18.23
C PRO A 29 -27.73 3.14 18.06
N TYR A 30 -26.74 2.55 18.73
CA TYR A 30 -25.35 2.97 18.59
C TYR A 30 -24.80 2.68 17.19
N LEU A 31 -25.10 1.51 16.61
CA LEU A 31 -24.75 1.23 15.21
C LEU A 31 -25.43 2.22 14.25
N ALA A 32 -26.71 2.56 14.47
CA ALA A 32 -27.41 3.53 13.64
C ALA A 32 -26.75 4.92 13.68
N MET A 33 -26.32 5.38 14.86
CA MET A 33 -25.56 6.64 14.99
C MET A 33 -24.21 6.59 14.26
N LEU A 34 -23.50 5.46 14.33
CA LEU A 34 -22.23 5.27 13.60
C LEU A 34 -22.45 5.31 12.08
N GLU A 35 -23.47 4.61 11.56
CA GLU A 35 -23.78 4.56 10.13
C GLU A 35 -24.24 5.91 9.56
N ARG A 36 -24.83 6.76 10.41
CA ARG A 36 -25.25 8.13 10.06
C ARG A 36 -24.14 9.17 10.24
N GLY A 37 -22.97 8.77 10.78
CA GLY A 37 -21.88 9.69 11.09
C GLY A 37 -22.11 10.58 12.31
N GLN A 38 -23.19 10.35 13.07
CA GLN A 38 -23.49 11.09 14.32
C GLN A 38 -22.52 10.72 15.45
N ARG A 39 -21.88 9.55 15.37
CA ARG A 39 -20.80 9.13 16.26
C ARG A 39 -19.57 8.74 15.44
N ARG A 40 -18.39 9.10 15.93
CA ARG A 40 -17.11 8.75 15.31
C ARG A 40 -16.82 7.26 15.51
N LEU A 41 -16.52 6.57 14.41
CA LEU A 41 -16.04 5.19 14.44
C LEU A 41 -14.59 5.18 14.95
N THR A 42 -14.36 4.64 16.15
CA THR A 42 -13.00 4.55 16.71
C THR A 42 -12.13 3.58 15.91
N PRO A 43 -10.79 3.73 15.88
CA PRO A 43 -9.91 2.81 15.16
C PRO A 43 -10.06 1.35 15.61
N ARG A 44 -10.23 1.12 16.93
CA ARG A 44 -10.47 -0.21 17.48
C ARG A 44 -11.77 -0.82 16.94
N LEU A 45 -12.85 -0.04 16.89
CA LEU A 45 -14.13 -0.52 16.39
C LEU A 45 -14.10 -0.71 14.86
N ALA A 46 -13.43 0.18 14.12
CA ALA A 46 -13.24 0.03 12.67
C ALA A 46 -12.49 -1.27 12.32
N ARG A 47 -11.45 -1.65 13.08
CA ARG A 47 -10.75 -2.93 12.90
C ARG A 47 -11.65 -4.13 13.21
N LYS A 48 -12.41 -4.07 14.31
CA LYS A 48 -13.39 -5.11 14.66
C LYS A 48 -14.43 -5.26 13.54
N ALA A 49 -14.95 -4.14 13.04
CA ALA A 49 -15.92 -4.10 11.96
C ALA A 49 -15.34 -4.67 10.66
N ALA A 50 -14.11 -4.30 10.28
CA ALA A 50 -13.44 -4.86 9.11
C ALA A 50 -13.35 -6.39 9.18
N ARG A 51 -13.00 -6.95 10.33
CA ARG A 51 -12.93 -8.41 10.53
C ARG A 51 -14.32 -9.06 10.47
N VAL A 52 -15.28 -8.56 11.23
CA VAL A 52 -16.63 -9.15 11.33
C VAL A 52 -17.37 -9.07 9.99
N LEU A 53 -17.27 -7.91 9.32
CA LEU A 53 -17.85 -7.66 8.01
C LEU A 53 -16.95 -8.14 6.86
N ARG A 54 -15.86 -8.89 7.15
CA ARG A 54 -14.75 -9.29 6.23
C ARG A 54 -14.55 -8.30 5.08
N LEU A 55 -14.27 -7.05 5.45
CA LEU A 55 -13.98 -5.98 4.52
C LEU A 55 -12.57 -6.14 3.95
N PRO A 56 -12.29 -5.56 2.77
CA PRO A 56 -10.95 -5.59 2.20
C PRO A 56 -9.95 -4.88 3.12
N PRO A 57 -8.65 -5.23 3.05
CA PRO A 57 -7.60 -4.59 3.83
C PRO A 57 -7.57 -3.05 3.70
N THR A 58 -7.93 -2.53 2.52
CA THR A 58 -8.03 -1.09 2.23
C THR A 58 -9.08 -0.36 3.08
N ALA A 59 -10.06 -1.08 3.66
CA ALA A 59 -11.06 -0.49 4.54
C ALA A 59 -10.53 -0.24 5.97
N LEU A 60 -9.41 -0.86 6.35
CA LEU A 60 -8.80 -0.68 7.66
C LEU A 60 -8.46 0.81 7.90
N PRO A 61 -8.63 1.31 9.13
CA PRO A 61 -8.34 2.71 9.42
C PRO A 61 -6.85 3.00 9.19
N LEU A 62 -6.59 4.07 8.44
CA LEU A 62 -5.26 4.68 8.33
C LEU A 62 -4.96 5.46 9.60
N SER A 63 -3.69 5.45 9.99
CA SER A 63 -3.17 6.19 11.12
C SER A 63 -3.11 7.67 10.75
N GLN A 64 -3.39 8.53 11.74
CA GLN A 64 -3.34 9.97 11.52
C GLN A 64 -1.86 10.42 11.46
N PRO A 65 -1.52 11.37 10.58
CA PRO A 65 -0.20 11.98 10.60
C PRO A 65 0.10 12.64 11.96
N PRO A 66 1.36 12.63 12.42
CA PRO A 66 2.49 11.97 11.79
C PRO A 66 2.45 10.44 12.01
N PHE A 67 2.47 9.69 10.90
CA PHE A 67 2.65 8.23 10.94
C PHE A 67 4.05 7.95 11.50
N PRO A 68 4.25 7.33 12.68
CA PRO A 68 5.57 7.18 13.25
C PRO A 68 6.46 6.34 12.31
N PRO A 69 7.73 6.74 12.08
CA PRO A 69 8.67 5.94 11.32
C PRO A 69 9.14 4.82 12.23
N GLU A 70 8.36 3.76 12.38
CA GLU A 70 8.88 2.54 12.99
C GLU A 70 9.78 1.88 11.96
N ARG A 71 11.11 1.94 12.21
CA ARG A 71 12.03 0.97 11.59
C ARG A 71 11.42 -0.38 11.85
N THR A 72 11.07 -1.04 10.77
CA THR A 72 10.27 -2.24 10.83
C THR A 72 11.21 -3.41 10.62
N ASP A 73 11.10 -4.42 11.48
CA ASP A 73 11.82 -5.67 11.32
C ASP A 73 11.54 -6.26 9.93
N PRO A 74 12.56 -6.67 9.14
CA PRO A 74 12.37 -7.38 7.88
C PRO A 74 11.37 -8.55 7.99
N GLN A 75 11.40 -9.29 9.09
CA GLN A 75 10.47 -10.39 9.33
C GLN A 75 9.02 -9.89 9.42
N PHE A 76 8.80 -8.75 10.08
CA PHE A 76 7.47 -8.15 10.16
C PHE A 76 6.94 -7.77 8.77
N LEU A 77 7.77 -7.15 7.92
CA LEU A 77 7.33 -6.77 6.56
C LEU A 77 6.97 -8.00 5.74
N ALA A 78 7.78 -9.05 5.80
CA ALA A 78 7.50 -10.31 5.11
C ALA A 78 6.18 -10.94 5.58
N GLU A 79 5.94 -11.01 6.89
CA GLU A 79 4.69 -11.56 7.45
C GLU A 79 3.47 -10.69 7.14
N ALA A 80 3.62 -9.36 7.08
CA ALA A 80 2.54 -8.45 6.72
C ALA A 80 2.18 -8.56 5.23
N LEU A 81 3.17 -8.70 4.36
CA LEU A 81 2.97 -8.97 2.93
C LEU A 81 2.32 -10.36 2.72
N ALA A 82 2.76 -11.37 3.46
CA ALA A 82 2.13 -12.69 3.45
C ALA A 82 0.66 -12.62 3.89
N ALA A 83 0.35 -11.85 4.94
CA ALA A 83 -1.03 -11.67 5.42
C ALA A 83 -1.94 -10.95 4.41
N LEU A 84 -1.37 -10.14 3.52
CA LEU A 84 -2.08 -9.53 2.38
C LEU A 84 -2.19 -10.46 1.17
N GLY A 85 -1.52 -11.62 1.19
CA GLY A 85 -1.57 -12.63 0.15
C GLY A 85 -0.50 -12.50 -0.92
N TYR A 86 0.65 -11.88 -0.63
CA TYR A 86 1.75 -11.79 -1.60
C TYR A 86 2.30 -13.19 -1.92
N PRO A 87 2.32 -13.63 -3.20
CA PRO A 87 2.74 -14.99 -3.56
C PRO A 87 4.18 -15.31 -3.17
N GLY A 88 5.08 -14.32 -3.23
CA GLY A 88 6.50 -14.51 -2.89
C GLY A 88 6.74 -14.93 -1.43
N PHE A 89 5.78 -14.68 -0.53
CA PHE A 89 5.79 -15.09 0.88
C PHE A 89 4.67 -16.08 1.23
N GLY A 90 4.06 -16.75 0.24
CA GLY A 90 2.94 -17.69 0.47
C GLY A 90 3.29 -18.89 1.35
N HIS A 91 4.57 -19.19 1.55
CA HIS A 91 5.05 -20.24 2.44
C HIS A 91 5.03 -19.84 3.93
N LEU A 92 4.93 -18.54 4.25
CA LEU A 92 4.93 -18.05 5.62
C LEU A 92 3.56 -18.26 6.27
N ARG A 93 3.54 -19.02 7.37
CA ARG A 93 2.37 -19.08 8.25
C ARG A 93 2.39 -17.88 9.18
N THR A 94 1.54 -16.90 8.89
CA THR A 94 1.47 -15.66 9.67
C THR A 94 0.28 -15.64 10.62
N GLN A 95 0.52 -15.21 11.86
CA GLN A 95 -0.52 -14.83 12.82
C GLN A 95 -0.68 -13.29 12.86
N GLN A 96 -0.01 -12.57 11.96
CA GLN A 96 -0.06 -11.12 11.93
C GLN A 96 -1.46 -10.60 11.65
N ARG A 97 -1.74 -9.45 12.24
CA ARG A 97 -2.98 -8.72 11.96
C ARG A 97 -2.88 -8.10 10.57
N LEU A 98 -3.94 -8.29 9.78
CA LEU A 98 -4.12 -7.62 8.50
C LEU A 98 -3.89 -6.11 8.64
N ARG A 99 -3.07 -5.54 7.76
CA ARG A 99 -2.71 -4.11 7.73
C ARG A 99 -3.39 -3.41 6.55
N ASN A 100 -3.52 -2.09 6.65
CA ASN A 100 -3.92 -1.31 5.48
C ASN A 100 -2.76 -1.33 4.47
N PRO A 101 -2.98 -1.71 3.19
CA PRO A 101 -1.92 -1.75 2.19
C PRO A 101 -1.19 -0.41 2.01
N ALA A 102 -1.91 0.72 2.08
CA ALA A 102 -1.27 2.05 1.95
C ALA A 102 -0.29 2.33 3.08
N GLU A 103 -0.63 1.95 4.32
CA GLU A 103 0.30 2.06 5.45
C GLU A 103 1.49 1.15 5.26
N LEU A 104 1.28 -0.11 4.86
CA LEU A 104 2.36 -1.06 4.67
C LEU A 104 3.33 -0.62 3.58
N LEU A 105 2.80 -0.10 2.46
CA LEU A 105 3.62 0.45 1.38
C LEU A 105 4.46 1.63 1.88
N LEU A 106 3.84 2.59 2.58
CA LEU A 106 4.56 3.73 3.13
C LEU A 106 5.63 3.27 4.15
N SER A 107 5.29 2.35 5.05
CA SER A 107 6.23 1.75 6.02
C SER A 107 7.42 1.11 5.30
N ALA A 108 7.19 0.34 4.24
CA ALA A 108 8.27 -0.27 3.47
C ALA A 108 9.16 0.80 2.80
N LEU A 109 8.56 1.81 2.17
CA LEU A 109 9.30 2.89 1.50
C LEU A 109 10.13 3.76 2.46
N THR A 110 9.76 3.82 3.75
CA THR A 110 10.56 4.51 4.78
C THR A 110 11.79 3.73 5.24
N GLN A 111 11.92 2.44 4.90
CA GLN A 111 13.09 1.67 5.30
C GLN A 111 14.34 2.12 4.53
N ARG A 112 15.48 2.01 5.19
CA ARG A 112 16.79 2.30 4.57
C ARG A 112 17.18 1.20 3.59
N ASP A 113 16.94 -0.03 4.01
CA ASP A 113 17.24 -1.25 3.29
C ASP A 113 16.02 -2.16 3.31
N LEU A 114 15.65 -2.68 2.14
CA LEU A 114 14.66 -3.74 1.97
C LEU A 114 15.34 -4.97 1.39
N GLU A 115 14.91 -6.14 1.84
CA GLU A 115 15.30 -7.37 1.17
C GLU A 115 14.74 -7.39 -0.26
N PRO A 116 15.43 -8.02 -1.24
CA PRO A 116 15.00 -8.01 -2.63
C PRO A 116 13.53 -8.45 -2.82
N ARG A 117 13.10 -9.46 -2.07
CA ARG A 117 11.73 -9.98 -2.15
C ARG A 117 10.68 -9.04 -1.58
N GLN A 118 11.04 -8.19 -0.62
CA GLN A 118 10.17 -7.15 -0.08
C GLN A 118 10.04 -5.99 -1.07
N ALA A 119 11.14 -5.57 -1.70
CA ALA A 119 11.14 -4.56 -2.75
C ALA A 119 10.30 -5.00 -3.97
N GLU A 120 10.44 -6.26 -4.39
CA GLU A 120 9.65 -6.88 -5.45
C GLU A 120 8.14 -6.85 -5.17
N ALA A 121 7.74 -6.94 -3.90
CA ALA A 121 6.34 -6.97 -3.50
C ALA A 121 5.64 -5.59 -3.59
N LEU A 122 6.39 -4.50 -3.66
CA LEU A 122 5.79 -3.15 -3.60
C LEU A 122 4.94 -2.83 -4.84
N PRO A 123 5.40 -3.09 -6.08
CA PRO A 123 4.55 -2.94 -7.27
C PRO A 123 3.32 -3.85 -7.23
N TRP A 124 3.46 -5.09 -6.74
CA TRP A 124 2.33 -6.00 -6.55
C TRP A 124 1.28 -5.42 -5.61
N LEU A 125 1.69 -4.81 -4.50
CA LEU A 125 0.76 -4.22 -3.53
C LEU A 125 -0.07 -3.10 -4.16
N VAL A 126 0.55 -2.24 -4.97
CA VAL A 126 -0.14 -1.17 -5.71
C VAL A 126 -1.15 -1.76 -6.70
N MET A 127 -0.77 -2.80 -7.45
CA MET A 127 -1.67 -3.46 -8.40
C MET A 127 -2.82 -4.22 -7.75
N ARG A 128 -2.54 -4.90 -6.63
CA ARG A 128 -3.51 -5.75 -5.93
C ARG A 128 -4.57 -4.94 -5.20
N PHE A 129 -4.22 -3.73 -4.75
CA PHE A 129 -5.09 -2.88 -3.94
C PHE A 129 -5.33 -1.51 -4.58
N PRO A 130 -5.94 -1.43 -5.78
CA PRO A 130 -6.12 -0.16 -6.51
C PRO A 130 -7.05 0.82 -5.77
N SER A 131 -7.86 0.33 -4.83
CA SER A 131 -8.78 1.14 -4.01
C SER A 131 -8.14 1.69 -2.73
N MET A 132 -6.81 1.66 -2.61
CA MET A 132 -6.08 2.26 -1.49
C MET A 132 -6.26 3.78 -1.47
N ASP A 133 -6.10 4.40 -0.30
CA ASP A 133 -6.27 5.86 -0.15
C ASP A 133 -5.03 6.58 -0.69
N LEU A 134 -5.13 7.03 -1.93
CA LEU A 134 -4.03 7.61 -2.69
C LEU A 134 -3.68 9.01 -2.20
N ASP A 135 -4.69 9.81 -1.82
CA ASP A 135 -4.47 11.14 -1.27
C ASP A 135 -3.67 11.08 0.04
N TRP A 136 -4.00 10.11 0.90
CA TRP A 136 -3.23 9.86 2.12
C TRP A 136 -1.79 9.43 1.79
N LEU A 137 -1.60 8.53 0.83
CA LEU A 137 -0.26 8.05 0.46
C LEU A 137 0.61 9.17 -0.13
N LEU A 138 0.06 9.96 -1.06
CA LEU A 138 0.76 11.09 -1.69
C LEU A 138 1.15 12.15 -0.65
N SER A 139 0.22 12.49 0.25
CA SER A 139 0.48 13.48 1.30
C SER A 139 1.58 13.00 2.24
N ASN A 140 1.56 11.74 2.67
CA ASN A 140 2.58 11.20 3.57
C ASN A 140 3.93 10.95 2.87
N ALA A 141 3.93 10.60 1.58
CA ALA A 141 5.17 10.49 0.81
C ALA A 141 5.87 11.86 0.70
N LYS A 142 5.11 12.92 0.43
CA LYS A 142 5.63 14.31 0.38
C LYS A 142 6.22 14.78 1.70
N LEU A 143 5.57 14.45 2.82
CA LEU A 143 6.07 14.78 4.17
C LEU A 143 7.42 14.11 4.51
N ARG A 144 7.86 13.14 3.71
CA ARG A 144 9.01 12.27 4.00
C ARG A 144 10.04 12.21 2.88
N ASP A 145 9.89 13.03 1.85
CA ASP A 145 10.73 13.00 0.65
C ASP A 145 10.76 11.63 -0.06
N LEU A 146 9.65 10.87 -0.02
CA LEU A 146 9.53 9.53 -0.61
C LEU A 146 8.88 9.52 -2.01
N GLN A 147 8.63 10.70 -2.59
CA GLN A 147 7.92 10.86 -3.87
C GLN A 147 8.59 10.05 -4.97
N ASN A 148 9.93 10.06 -5.03
CA ASN A 148 10.68 9.34 -6.05
C ASN A 148 10.56 7.81 -5.89
N ARG A 149 10.70 7.31 -4.66
CA ARG A 149 10.54 5.87 -4.37
C ARG A 149 9.13 5.40 -4.71
N LEU A 150 8.12 6.17 -4.30
CA LEU A 150 6.72 5.86 -4.60
C LEU A 150 6.43 5.95 -6.10
N GLY A 151 6.87 7.01 -6.77
CA GLY A 151 6.73 7.22 -8.22
C GLY A 151 7.29 6.06 -9.03
N PHE A 152 8.50 5.61 -8.67
CA PHE A 152 9.13 4.46 -9.28
C PHE A 152 8.31 3.17 -9.08
N VAL A 153 7.83 2.89 -7.86
CA VAL A 153 7.02 1.69 -7.57
C VAL A 153 5.70 1.69 -8.35
N VAL A 154 5.00 2.83 -8.40
CA VAL A 154 3.73 2.95 -9.14
C VAL A 154 3.98 2.82 -10.64
N ALA A 155 5.06 3.39 -11.17
CA ALA A 155 5.39 3.27 -12.58
C ALA A 155 5.85 1.85 -12.97
N LEU A 156 6.54 1.13 -12.08
CA LEU A 156 6.79 -0.30 -12.26
C LEU A 156 5.49 -1.09 -12.30
N ALA A 157 4.58 -0.84 -11.37
CA ALA A 157 3.24 -1.45 -11.34
C ALA A 157 2.48 -1.16 -12.64
N GLN A 158 2.56 0.07 -13.17
CA GLN A 158 1.95 0.44 -14.44
C GLN A 158 2.51 -0.39 -15.60
N ARG A 159 3.84 -0.49 -15.74
CA ARG A 159 4.48 -1.27 -16.81
C ARG A 159 4.10 -2.76 -16.74
N VAL A 160 3.99 -3.31 -15.54
CA VAL A 160 3.52 -4.70 -15.36
C VAL A 160 2.05 -4.84 -15.75
N ALA A 161 1.19 -3.92 -15.31
CA ALA A 161 -0.24 -3.94 -15.68
C ALA A 161 -0.44 -3.79 -17.20
N GLU A 162 0.32 -2.91 -17.86
CA GLU A 162 0.31 -2.74 -19.32
C GLU A 162 0.68 -4.04 -20.04
N ARG A 163 1.67 -4.79 -19.52
CA ARG A 163 2.07 -6.08 -20.08
C ARG A 163 0.99 -7.16 -19.90
N LEU A 164 0.30 -7.17 -18.76
CA LEU A 164 -0.67 -8.23 -18.41
C LEU A 164 -2.06 -8.00 -18.99
N GLU A 165 -2.51 -6.75 -19.03
CA GLU A 165 -3.89 -6.38 -19.36
C GLU A 165 -4.00 -5.52 -20.62
N GLY A 166 -2.87 -5.06 -21.16
CA GLY A 166 -2.81 -4.13 -22.28
C GLY A 166 -2.86 -2.65 -21.85
N PRO A 167 -2.46 -1.73 -22.74
CA PRO A 167 -2.26 -0.31 -22.41
C PRO A 167 -3.55 0.48 -22.14
N ASN A 168 -4.70 -0.06 -22.53
CA ASN A 168 -6.03 0.58 -22.42
C ASN A 168 -6.87 -0.01 -21.29
N SER A 169 -6.26 -0.76 -20.36
CA SER A 169 -6.99 -1.29 -19.20
C SER A 169 -7.28 -0.16 -18.21
N SER A 170 -8.44 -0.21 -17.55
CA SER A 170 -8.83 0.79 -16.54
C SER A 170 -7.82 0.87 -15.39
N ARG A 171 -7.14 -0.25 -15.08
CA ARG A 171 -6.09 -0.29 -14.06
C ARG A 171 -4.87 0.50 -14.51
N VAL A 172 -4.44 0.32 -15.76
CA VAL A 172 -3.34 1.09 -16.34
C VAL A 172 -3.65 2.59 -16.31
N ASP A 173 -4.87 2.99 -16.69
CA ASP A 173 -5.26 4.40 -16.66
C ASP A 173 -5.22 4.98 -15.24
N THR A 174 -5.68 4.22 -14.25
CA THR A 174 -5.61 4.61 -12.82
C THR A 174 -4.15 4.81 -12.38
N LEU A 175 -3.26 3.87 -12.74
CA LEU A 175 -1.84 3.96 -12.41
C LEU A 175 -1.14 5.11 -13.14
N ARG A 176 -1.51 5.38 -14.39
CA ARG A 176 -0.98 6.49 -15.19
C ARG A 176 -1.35 7.84 -14.57
N GLN A 177 -2.59 8.00 -14.10
CA GLN A 177 -3.02 9.19 -13.36
C GLN A 177 -2.21 9.39 -12.08
N LEU A 178 -1.92 8.31 -11.35
CA LEU A 178 -1.10 8.36 -10.15
C LEU A 178 0.36 8.74 -10.42
N VAL A 179 0.96 8.15 -11.46
CA VAL A 179 2.29 8.54 -11.93
C VAL A 179 2.30 10.04 -12.24
N SER A 180 1.33 10.52 -13.02
CA SER A 180 1.20 11.94 -13.36
C SER A 180 1.05 12.85 -12.15
N ALA A 181 0.38 12.40 -11.07
CA ALA A 181 0.26 13.18 -9.84
C ALA A 181 1.59 13.25 -9.07
N LEU A 182 2.39 12.17 -9.10
CA LEU A 182 3.71 12.11 -8.47
C LEU A 182 4.76 12.92 -9.23
N GLU A 183 4.67 13.00 -10.57
CA GLU A 183 5.56 13.80 -11.42
C GLU A 183 5.64 15.25 -10.97
N GLN A 184 4.50 15.83 -10.59
CA GLN A 184 4.42 17.22 -10.13
C GLN A 184 5.22 17.49 -8.84
N SER A 185 5.62 16.42 -8.14
CA SER A 185 6.39 16.49 -6.89
C SER A 185 7.67 15.65 -6.93
N ARG A 186 8.15 15.32 -8.13
CA ARG A 186 9.40 14.58 -8.33
C ARG A 186 10.57 15.36 -7.75
N LEU A 187 11.41 14.69 -6.98
CA LEU A 187 12.57 15.29 -6.34
C LEU A 187 13.79 15.21 -7.26
N ALA A 188 14.57 16.30 -7.33
CA ALA A 188 15.83 16.33 -8.07
C ALA A 188 16.95 15.51 -7.39
N ARG A 189 16.84 15.30 -6.08
CA ARG A 189 17.83 14.56 -5.28
C ARG A 189 17.89 13.09 -5.71
N GLU A 190 19.11 12.58 -5.86
CA GLU A 190 19.35 11.14 -6.02
C GLU A 190 19.02 10.39 -4.72
N ASP A 191 18.34 9.25 -4.85
CA ASP A 191 18.02 8.35 -3.74
C ASP A 191 18.20 6.89 -4.19
N THR A 192 17.91 5.94 -3.32
CA THR A 192 17.87 4.49 -3.60
C THR A 192 16.45 3.98 -3.41
N LEU A 193 16.13 2.79 -3.94
CA LEU A 193 14.86 2.13 -3.62
C LEU A 193 14.99 1.29 -2.34
N CYS A 194 15.29 1.94 -1.22
CA CYS A 194 15.61 1.28 0.04
C CYS A 194 16.81 0.32 -0.10
N GLN A 195 17.94 0.86 -0.59
CA GLN A 195 19.20 0.14 -0.75
C GLN A 195 20.36 1.03 -0.25
N GLU A 196 20.21 1.62 0.94
CA GLU A 196 21.20 2.54 1.51
C GLU A 196 22.56 1.87 1.74
N SER A 197 22.56 0.57 2.02
CA SER A 197 23.74 -0.30 2.18
C SER A 197 24.59 -0.52 0.94
N LEU A 198 24.15 -0.07 -0.25
CA LEU A 198 24.97 -0.13 -1.47
C LEU A 198 26.30 0.59 -1.27
N ASN A 199 27.39 -0.11 -1.58
CA ASN A 199 28.73 0.47 -1.54
C ASN A 199 28.98 1.41 -2.73
N GLU A 200 30.08 2.16 -2.69
CA GLU A 200 30.38 3.16 -3.74
C GLU A 200 30.63 2.56 -5.12
N VAL A 201 31.12 1.32 -5.21
CA VAL A 201 31.30 0.62 -6.48
C VAL A 201 29.95 0.29 -7.10
N GLU A 202 29.04 -0.28 -6.30
CA GLU A 202 27.68 -0.60 -6.73
C GLU A 202 26.90 0.65 -7.13
N ARG A 203 27.03 1.74 -6.35
CA ARG A 203 26.41 3.04 -6.65
C ARG A 203 26.90 3.61 -7.98
N ARG A 204 28.23 3.59 -8.21
CA ARG A 204 28.83 4.05 -9.48
C ARG A 204 28.31 3.22 -10.65
N TRP A 205 28.31 1.91 -10.50
CA TRP A 205 27.80 1.00 -11.52
C TRP A 205 26.31 1.29 -11.83
N LEU A 206 25.48 1.52 -10.82
CA LEU A 206 24.06 1.85 -11.01
C LEU A 206 23.83 3.21 -11.68
N ARG A 207 24.66 4.22 -11.42
CA ARG A 207 24.54 5.52 -12.12
C ARG A 207 24.65 5.36 -13.63
N GLU A 208 25.54 4.47 -14.08
CA GLU A 208 25.79 4.17 -15.49
C GLU A 208 24.73 3.21 -16.06
N ASN A 209 24.37 2.16 -15.31
CA ASN A 209 23.64 0.99 -15.84
C ASN A 209 22.15 0.92 -15.45
N ARG A 210 21.63 1.78 -14.57
CA ARG A 210 20.21 1.77 -14.19
C ARG A 210 19.29 2.02 -15.39
N GLY A 211 18.11 1.41 -15.39
CA GLY A 211 17.12 1.59 -16.46
C GLY A 211 16.50 2.99 -16.48
N ASP A 212 15.84 3.33 -17.59
CA ASP A 212 15.29 4.69 -17.82
C ASP A 212 14.28 5.12 -16.76
N LEU A 213 13.48 4.18 -16.24
CA LEU A 213 12.53 4.48 -15.19
C LEU A 213 13.25 4.88 -13.87
N ALA A 214 14.36 4.21 -13.55
CA ALA A 214 15.15 4.54 -12.37
C ALA A 214 15.88 5.87 -12.56
N ARG A 215 16.39 6.16 -13.78
CA ARG A 215 16.94 7.48 -14.11
C ARG A 215 15.90 8.58 -13.96
N HIS A 216 14.70 8.36 -14.51
CA HIS A 216 13.60 9.31 -14.48
C HIS A 216 13.23 9.73 -13.06
N TRP A 217 13.10 8.75 -12.14
CA TRP A 217 12.81 9.01 -10.73
C TRP A 217 14.05 9.28 -9.86
N ASN A 218 15.22 9.53 -10.45
CA ASN A 218 16.48 9.77 -9.72
C ASN A 218 16.82 8.69 -8.67
N LEU A 219 16.55 7.42 -8.96
CA LEU A 219 16.85 6.31 -8.06
C LEU A 219 18.05 5.49 -8.53
N LEU A 220 18.92 5.11 -7.61
CA LEU A 220 19.92 4.06 -7.80
C LEU A 220 19.28 2.73 -7.45
N THR A 221 18.84 2.01 -8.48
CA THR A 221 18.31 0.66 -8.35
C THR A 221 18.38 -0.09 -9.67
N GLY A 222 18.54 -1.42 -9.59
CA GLY A 222 18.52 -2.33 -10.73
C GLY A 222 17.14 -2.92 -11.03
N TRP A 223 16.11 -2.58 -10.26
CA TRP A 223 14.77 -3.12 -10.48
C TRP A 223 14.17 -2.68 -11.82
N THR A 224 13.61 -3.64 -12.55
CA THR A 224 12.83 -3.41 -13.76
C THR A 224 11.53 -4.22 -13.72
N ALA A 225 10.60 -3.95 -14.63
CA ALA A 225 9.33 -4.68 -14.69
C ALA A 225 9.54 -6.17 -15.02
N GLU A 226 10.60 -6.49 -15.75
CA GLU A 226 10.98 -7.85 -16.15
C GLU A 226 11.56 -8.66 -14.97
N ALA A 227 12.17 -7.99 -14.00
CA ALA A 227 12.75 -8.63 -12.81
C ALA A 227 11.68 -9.09 -11.79
N LEU A 228 10.42 -8.67 -11.97
CA LEU A 228 9.30 -8.95 -11.07
C LEU A 228 8.67 -10.31 -11.39
N ARG A 229 8.91 -11.31 -10.53
CA ARG A 229 8.49 -12.72 -10.70
C ARG A 229 7.13 -13.02 -10.07
N TYR A 230 6.81 -12.38 -8.94
CA TYR A 230 5.60 -12.67 -8.14
C TYR A 230 4.51 -11.60 -8.22
N VAL A 231 4.53 -10.79 -9.28
CA VAL A 231 3.54 -9.71 -9.50
C VAL A 231 2.33 -10.21 -10.33
N LEU A 232 2.31 -11.51 -10.66
CA LEU A 232 1.23 -12.23 -11.35
C LEU A 232 0.09 -12.63 -10.38
#